data_AF-A0A368FBN9-F1
#
_entry.id   AF-A0A368FBN9-F1
#
_cell.length_a   1.000
_cell.length_b   1.000
_cell.length_c   1.000
_cell.angle_alpha   90.00
_cell.angle_beta   90.00
_cell.angle_gamma   90.00
#
_symmetry.space_group_name_H-M   'P 1'
#
loop_
_entity.id
_entity.type
_entity.pdbx_description
1 polymer ?
#
loop_
_entity_poly.entity_id
_entity_poly.type
_entity_poly.pdbx_seq_one_letter_code
_entity_poly.pdbx_strand_id
1 'polypeptide(L)'
;MMTGICLMCSSGFGVIWMRRRFSEEALLLAGMTAFTVAFSLFFFFYRLWFIVLIMPFVCFGMSLVTTAADSLLTTLVNKNEQALVLAIATTFHSLVRTFAPAASGLLLEKYGFTIFPLLGSLLTALGHMFILFFPIRENFVKKNV
;
A
#
# COMPACT_ATOMS: atom_id res chain seq x y z
N MET A 1 -14.47 6.08 -12.01
CA MET A 1 -15.52 5.21 -11.41
C MET A 1 -15.02 3.79 -11.15
N MET A 2 -14.38 3.12 -12.11
CA MET A 2 -13.92 1.73 -11.95
C MET A 2 -12.92 1.53 -10.79
N THR A 3 -11.96 2.44 -10.64
CA THR A 3 -10.99 2.43 -9.52
C THR A 3 -11.66 2.53 -8.15
N GLY A 4 -12.63 3.42 -7.99
CA GLY A 4 -13.36 3.60 -6.74
C GLY A 4 -14.19 2.36 -6.35
N ILE A 5 -14.83 1.71 -7.33
CA ILE A 5 -15.59 0.48 -7.10
C ILE A 5 -14.64 -0.67 -6.70
N CYS A 6 -13.52 -0.84 -7.41
CA CYS A 6 -12.50 -1.83 -7.06
C CYS A 6 -11.95 -1.60 -5.65
N LEU A 7 -11.65 -0.35 -5.29
CA LEU A 7 -11.21 0.04 -3.95
C LEU A 7 -12.27 -0.26 -2.89
N MET A 8 -13.54 0.05 -3.11
CA MET A 8 -14.63 -0.25 -2.16
C MET A 8 -14.82 -1.77 -1.98
N CYS A 9 -14.74 -2.55 -3.05
CA CYS A 9 -14.83 -4.01 -2.97
C CYS A 9 -13.62 -4.63 -2.27
N SER A 10 -12.39 -4.17 -2.57
CA SER A 10 -11.17 -4.70 -1.96
C SER A 10 -11.06 -4.35 -0.49
N SER A 11 -11.32 -3.08 -0.14
CA SER A 11 -11.27 -2.58 1.25
C SER A 11 -12.40 -3.12 2.12
N GLY A 12 -13.59 -3.37 1.55
CA GLY A 12 -14.75 -3.89 2.28
C GLY A 12 -14.68 -5.38 2.59
N PHE A 13 -14.57 -6.25 1.58
CA PHE A 13 -14.74 -7.70 1.79
C PHE A 13 -13.41 -8.45 1.92
N GLY A 14 -12.43 -8.12 1.07
CA GLY A 14 -11.15 -8.83 1.01
C GLY A 14 -10.26 -8.58 2.23
N VAL A 15 -10.13 -7.32 2.64
CA VAL A 15 -9.29 -6.93 3.78
C VAL A 15 -9.84 -7.44 5.10
N ILE A 16 -11.15 -7.30 5.36
CA ILE A 16 -11.76 -7.73 6.63
C ILE A 16 -11.62 -9.24 6.83
N TRP A 17 -11.76 -10.02 5.75
CA TRP A 17 -11.60 -11.47 5.80
C TRP A 17 -10.14 -11.89 6.04
N MET A 18 -9.18 -11.29 5.32
CA MET A 18 -7.75 -11.59 5.51
C MET A 18 -7.22 -11.16 6.87
N ARG A 19 -7.63 -10.00 7.39
CA ARG A 19 -7.22 -9.52 8.72
C ARG A 19 -7.62 -10.48 9.84
N ARG A 20 -8.72 -11.23 9.69
CA ARG A 20 -9.14 -12.24 10.68
C ARG A 20 -8.29 -13.51 10.68
N ARG A 21 -7.56 -13.78 9.59
CA ARG A 21 -6.78 -15.02 9.41
C ARG A 21 -5.27 -14.83 9.46
N PHE A 22 -4.75 -13.64 9.19
CA PHE A 22 -3.33 -13.39 9.01
C PHE A 22 -2.81 -12.31 9.96
N SER A 23 -1.55 -12.44 10.39
CA SER A 23 -0.84 -11.43 11.19
C SER A 23 -0.63 -10.15 10.38
N GLU A 24 -0.37 -9.04 11.07
CA GLU A 24 -0.20 -7.73 10.44
C GLU A 24 0.98 -7.71 9.46
N GLU A 25 2.06 -8.41 9.80
CA GLU A 25 3.24 -8.60 8.93
C GLU A 25 2.92 -9.40 7.66
N ALA A 26 2.16 -10.49 7.79
CA ALA A 26 1.73 -11.28 6.64
C ALA A 26 0.80 -10.48 5.72
N LEU A 27 -0.03 -9.60 6.30
CA LEU A 27 -0.92 -8.71 5.56
C LEU A 27 -0.13 -7.65 4.77
N LEU A 28 0.92 -7.07 5.38
CA LEU A 28 1.85 -6.17 4.69
C LEU A 28 2.58 -6.87 3.55
N LEU A 29 3.13 -8.07 3.77
CA LEU A 29 3.79 -8.85 2.72
C LEU A 29 2.83 -9.21 1.58
N ALA A 30 1.61 -9.63 1.89
CA ALA A 30 0.60 -9.92 0.88
C ALA A 30 0.23 -8.67 0.05
N GLY A 31 0.14 -7.50 0.70
CA GLY A 31 -0.08 -6.24 0.00
C GLY A 31 1.10 -5.82 -0.89
N MET A 32 2.33 -5.97 -0.39
CA MET A 32 3.54 -5.65 -1.14
C MET A 32 3.74 -6.57 -2.34
N THR A 33 3.51 -7.88 -2.19
CA THR A 33 3.56 -8.84 -3.30
C THR A 33 2.52 -8.52 -4.37
N ALA A 34 1.30 -8.15 -3.98
CA ALA A 34 0.28 -7.69 -4.92
C ALA A 34 0.72 -6.44 -5.70
N PHE A 35 1.41 -5.48 -5.06
CA PHE A 35 2.00 -4.34 -5.75
C PHE A 35 3.15 -4.74 -6.68
N THR A 36 4.01 -5.67 -6.30
CA THR A 36 5.07 -6.18 -7.18
C THR A 36 4.48 -6.80 -8.44
N VAL A 37 3.44 -7.64 -8.30
CA VAL A 37 2.70 -8.19 -9.45
C VAL A 37 2.12 -7.07 -10.31
N ALA A 38 1.47 -6.08 -9.70
CA ALA A 38 0.90 -4.94 -10.43
C ALA A 38 1.96 -4.17 -11.24
N PHE A 39 3.10 -3.82 -10.63
CA PHE A 39 4.17 -3.09 -11.32
C PHE A 39 4.89 -3.94 -12.36
N SER A 40 5.04 -5.25 -12.15
CA SER A 40 5.55 -6.17 -13.17
C SER A 40 4.61 -6.25 -14.38
N LEU A 41 3.29 -6.32 -14.16
CA LEU A 41 2.32 -6.28 -15.26
C LEU A 41 2.34 -4.94 -16.01
N PHE A 42 2.65 -3.84 -15.31
CA PHE A 42 2.84 -2.52 -15.93
C PHE A 42 4.03 -2.46 -16.91
N PHE A 43 5.00 -3.39 -16.86
CA PHE A 43 6.06 -3.46 -17.87
C PHE A 43 5.56 -4.05 -19.20
N PHE A 44 4.55 -4.93 -19.17
CA PHE A 44 3.97 -5.56 -20.36
C PHE A 44 2.88 -4.68 -21.02
N PHE A 45 2.99 -3.36 -20.85
CA PHE A 45 1.95 -2.41 -21.25
C PHE A 45 1.95 -2.14 -22.76
N TYR A 46 1.44 -3.10 -23.52
CA TYR A 46 1.30 -3.00 -24.99
C TYR A 46 -0.07 -2.46 -25.42
N ARG A 47 -1.09 -2.50 -24.53
CA ARG A 47 -2.46 -2.01 -24.80
C ARG A 47 -3.15 -1.49 -23.54
N LEU A 48 -3.98 -0.46 -23.69
CA LEU A 48 -4.78 0.14 -22.60
C LEU A 48 -5.65 -0.86 -21.83
N TRP A 49 -6.07 -1.95 -22.46
CA TRP A 49 -6.85 -3.02 -21.84
C TRP A 49 -6.15 -3.69 -20.64
N PHE A 50 -4.82 -3.67 -20.59
CA PHE A 50 -4.07 -4.21 -19.45
C PHE A 50 -4.30 -3.43 -18.15
N ILE A 51 -4.74 -2.16 -18.20
CA ILE A 51 -5.09 -1.38 -17.00
C ILE A 51 -6.19 -2.10 -16.20
N VAL A 52 -7.19 -2.68 -16.88
CA VAL A 52 -8.30 -3.37 -16.22
C VAL A 52 -7.80 -4.57 -15.42
N LEU A 53 -6.78 -5.26 -15.91
CA LEU A 53 -6.17 -6.39 -15.23
C LEU A 53 -5.28 -5.95 -14.07
N ILE A 54 -4.58 -4.82 -14.19
CA ILE A 54 -3.66 -4.32 -13.17
C ILE A 54 -4.40 -3.70 -11.99
N MET A 55 -5.49 -2.97 -12.25
CA MET A 55 -6.26 -2.25 -11.24
C MET A 55 -6.71 -3.07 -10.02
N PRO A 56 -7.23 -4.30 -10.14
CA PRO A 56 -7.60 -5.10 -8.98
C PRO A 56 -6.39 -5.39 -8.08
N PHE A 57 -5.21 -5.68 -8.64
CA PHE A 57 -4.00 -5.90 -7.85
C PHE A 57 -3.53 -4.64 -7.13
N VAL A 58 -3.58 -3.48 -7.79
CA VAL A 58 -3.25 -2.19 -7.17
C VAL A 58 -4.22 -1.85 -6.04
N CYS A 59 -5.53 -2.01 -6.27
CA CYS A 59 -6.55 -1.71 -5.26
C CYS A 59 -6.43 -2.66 -4.07
N PHE A 60 -6.20 -3.94 -4.32
CA PHE A 60 -6.01 -4.95 -3.29
C PHE A 60 -4.73 -4.70 -2.48
N GLY A 61 -3.60 -4.48 -3.14
CA GLY A 61 -2.33 -4.13 -2.50
C GLY A 61 -2.44 -2.87 -1.64
N MET A 62 -3.04 -1.80 -2.19
CA MET A 62 -3.24 -0.55 -1.46
C MET A 62 -4.09 -0.76 -0.23
N SER A 63 -5.22 -1.46 -0.35
CA SER A 63 -6.13 -1.69 0.77
C SER A 63 -5.46 -2.49 1.89
N LEU A 64 -4.69 -3.52 1.56
CA LEU A 64 -3.96 -4.33 2.54
C LEU A 64 -2.87 -3.53 3.24
N VAL A 65 -2.04 -2.80 2.48
CA VAL A 65 -0.96 -2.02 3.06
C VAL A 65 -1.48 -0.89 3.93
N THR A 66 -2.51 -0.14 3.50
CA THR A 66 -3.06 0.96 4.30
C THR A 66 -3.68 0.44 5.59
N THR A 67 -4.47 -0.63 5.52
CA THR A 67 -5.14 -1.17 6.71
C THR A 67 -4.17 -1.83 7.69
N ALA A 68 -3.14 -2.53 7.21
CA ALA A 68 -2.09 -3.07 8.05
C ALA A 68 -1.25 -1.96 8.70
N ALA A 69 -0.88 -0.93 7.93
CA ALA A 69 -0.13 0.22 8.43
C ALA A 69 -0.91 0.99 9.50
N ASP A 70 -2.19 1.26 9.28
CA ASP A 70 -3.06 1.92 10.27
C ASP A 70 -3.18 1.05 11.55
N SER A 71 -3.39 -0.26 11.39
CA SER A 71 -3.46 -1.20 12.53
C SER A 71 -2.17 -1.19 13.35
N LEU A 72 -1.01 -1.30 12.69
CA LEU A 72 0.32 -1.23 13.32
C LEU A 72 0.55 0.10 14.04
N LEU A 73 0.23 1.22 13.37
CA LEU A 73 0.40 2.56 13.94
C LEU A 73 -0.43 2.73 15.21
N THR A 74 -1.66 2.20 15.22
CA THR A 74 -2.52 2.25 16.40
C THR A 74 -2.11 1.29 17.52
N THR A 75 -1.47 0.18 17.19
CA THR A 75 -1.01 -0.82 18.17
C THR A 75 0.30 -0.41 18.85
N LEU A 76 1.17 0.33 18.15
CA LEU A 76 2.49 0.76 18.65
C LEU A 76 2.44 2.00 19.54
N VAL A 77 1.31 2.73 19.57
CA VAL A 77 1.18 4.04 20.24
C VAL A 77 0.23 3.93 21.43
N ASN A 78 0.52 4.69 22.49
CA ASN A 78 -0.37 4.77 23.65
C ASN A 78 -1.73 5.39 23.29
N LYS A 79 -2.81 4.93 23.95
CA LYS A 79 -4.19 5.38 23.69
C LYS A 79 -4.37 6.90 23.72
N ASN A 80 -3.60 7.60 24.56
CA ASN A 80 -3.66 9.06 24.70
C ASN A 80 -3.06 9.81 23.50
N GLU A 81 -2.13 9.19 22.76
CA GLU A 81 -1.39 9.80 21.65
C GLU A 81 -1.83 9.27 20.28
N GLN A 82 -2.63 8.19 20.26
CA GLN A 82 -3.10 7.53 19.05
C GLN A 82 -3.80 8.49 18.08
N ALA A 83 -4.65 9.38 18.60
CA ALA A 83 -5.35 10.38 17.79
C ALA A 83 -4.39 11.38 17.14
N LEU A 84 -3.35 11.81 17.86
CA LEU A 84 -2.32 12.73 17.35
C LEU A 84 -1.49 12.06 16.26
N VAL A 85 -1.01 10.84 16.50
CA VAL A 85 -0.18 10.12 15.53
C VAL A 85 -0.96 9.80 14.25
N LEU A 86 -2.23 9.42 14.37
CA LEU A 86 -3.10 9.21 13.21
C LEU A 86 -3.39 10.53 12.45
N ALA A 87 -3.57 11.64 13.17
CA ALA A 87 -3.72 12.96 12.54
C ALA A 87 -2.45 13.37 11.76
N ILE A 88 -1.26 13.06 12.29
CA ILE A 88 0.01 13.29 11.57
C ILE A 88 0.07 12.42 10.31
N ALA A 89 -0.20 11.12 10.43
CA ALA A 89 -0.17 10.19 9.30
C ALA A 89 -1.15 10.58 8.18
N THR A 90 -2.38 10.98 8.54
CA THR A 90 -3.38 11.44 7.57
C THR A 90 -3.00 12.76 6.91
N THR A 91 -2.32 13.65 7.63
CA THR A 91 -1.77 14.91 7.07
C THR A 91 -0.69 14.62 6.04
N PHE A 92 0.26 13.73 6.34
CA PHE A 92 1.26 13.27 5.37
C PHE A 92 0.63 12.64 4.13
N HIS A 93 -0.37 11.78 4.32
CA HIS A 93 -1.07 11.14 3.21
C HIS A 93 -1.77 12.17 2.31
N SER A 94 -2.36 13.21 2.90
CA SER A 94 -2.99 14.31 2.17
C SER A 94 -1.96 15.17 1.42
N LEU A 95 -0.82 15.46 2.05
CA LEU A 95 0.29 16.18 1.43
C LEU A 95 0.80 15.44 0.20
N VAL A 96 1.09 14.14 0.34
CA VAL A 96 1.52 13.29 -0.78
C VAL A 96 0.47 13.31 -1.89
N ARG A 97 -0.82 13.19 -1.56
CA ARG A 97 -1.89 13.20 -2.57
C ARG A 97 -2.01 14.53 -3.32
N THR A 98 -1.68 15.65 -2.68
CA THR A 98 -1.67 16.98 -3.31
C THR A 98 -0.50 17.15 -4.28
N PHE A 99 0.70 16.72 -3.89
CA PHE A 99 1.91 16.92 -4.70
C PHE A 99 2.21 15.79 -5.68
N ALA A 100 1.72 14.57 -5.44
CA ALA A 100 1.96 13.41 -6.30
C ALA A 100 1.50 13.63 -7.75
N PRO A 101 0.32 14.21 -8.05
CA PRO A 101 -0.09 14.50 -9.42
C PRO A 101 0.88 15.45 -10.14
N ALA A 102 1.29 16.53 -9.48
CA ALA A 102 2.22 17.50 -10.05
C ALA A 102 3.59 16.88 -10.33
N ALA A 103 4.15 16.14 -9.36
CA ALA A 103 5.41 15.43 -9.53
C ALA A 103 5.31 14.37 -10.64
N SER A 104 4.23 13.58 -10.65
CA SER A 104 4.00 12.55 -11.68
C SER A 104 3.86 13.15 -13.08
N GLY A 105 3.20 14.30 -13.24
CA GLY A 105 3.08 14.99 -14.52
C GLY A 105 4.43 15.44 -15.07
N LEU A 106 5.27 16.03 -14.22
CA LEU A 106 6.62 16.44 -14.60
C LEU A 106 7.51 15.24 -14.98
N LEU A 107 7.39 14.13 -14.25
CA LEU A 107 8.11 12.89 -14.56
C LEU A 107 7.64 12.29 -15.89
N LEU A 108 6.33 12.30 -16.15
CA LEU A 108 5.75 11.81 -17.40
C LEU A 108 6.22 12.63 -18.60
N GLU A 109 6.28 13.96 -18.47
CA GLU A 109 6.75 14.84 -19.55
C GLU A 109 8.23 14.61 -19.88
N LYS A 110 9.09 14.43 -18.86
CA LYS A 110 10.54 14.28 -19.05
C LYS A 110 10.98 12.86 -19.44
N TYR A 111 10.39 11.83 -18.85
CA TYR A 111 10.86 10.45 -18.96
C TYR A 111 9.85 9.49 -19.61
N GLY A 112 8.66 9.99 -19.96
CA GLY A 112 7.59 9.18 -20.51
C GLY A 112 6.98 8.23 -19.47
N PHE A 113 6.19 7.26 -19.96
CA PHE A 113 5.39 6.40 -19.10
C PHE A 113 6.20 5.31 -18.37
N THR A 114 7.35 4.91 -18.92
CA THR A 114 8.17 3.79 -18.43
C THR A 114 8.75 4.05 -17.03
N ILE A 115 8.87 5.31 -16.62
CA ILE A 115 9.41 5.67 -15.30
C ILE A 115 8.52 5.21 -14.14
N PHE A 116 7.20 5.11 -14.34
CA PHE A 116 6.24 4.72 -13.29
C PHE A 116 6.38 3.25 -12.86
N PRO A 117 6.36 2.24 -13.77
CA PRO A 117 6.65 0.87 -13.38
C PRO A 117 8.02 0.71 -12.75
N LEU A 118 9.03 1.42 -13.26
CA LEU A 118 10.39 1.35 -12.71
C LEU A 118 10.42 1.84 -11.26
N LEU A 119 9.92 3.06 -10.99
CA LEU A 119 9.86 3.62 -9.63
C LEU A 119 9.01 2.75 -8.70
N GLY A 120 7.85 2.28 -9.17
CA GLY A 120 6.98 1.39 -8.40
C GLY A 120 7.65 0.06 -8.04
N SER A 121 8.36 -0.54 -9.00
CA SER A 121 9.11 -1.79 -8.77
C SER A 121 10.28 -1.60 -7.79
N LEU A 122 11.01 -0.47 -7.88
CA LEU A 122 12.08 -0.13 -6.95
C LEU A 122 11.55 0.10 -5.54
N LEU A 123 10.48 0.88 -5.39
CA LEU A 123 9.86 1.16 -4.10
C LEU A 123 9.32 -0.11 -3.44
N THR A 124 8.67 -0.99 -4.22
CA THR A 124 8.17 -2.26 -3.69
C THR A 124 9.29 -3.23 -3.34
N ALA A 125 10.38 -3.27 -4.10
CA ALA A 125 11.57 -4.05 -3.77
C ALA A 125 12.22 -3.57 -2.46
N LEU A 126 12.36 -2.26 -2.29
CA LEU A 126 12.82 -1.66 -1.04
C LEU A 126 11.87 -1.96 0.12
N GLY A 127 10.55 -1.93 -0.10
CA GLY A 127 9.55 -2.31 0.89
C GLY A 127 9.71 -3.76 1.36
N HIS A 128 9.89 -4.71 0.42
CA HIS A 128 10.16 -6.11 0.75
C HIS A 128 11.47 -6.26 1.53
N MET A 129 12.53 -5.58 1.09
CA MET A 129 13.81 -5.60 1.79
C MET A 129 13.63 -5.09 3.23
N PHE A 130 12.93 -3.97 3.43
CA PHE A 130 12.73 -3.39 4.75
C PHE A 130 11.95 -4.31 5.69
N ILE A 131 10.89 -4.96 5.19
CA ILE A 131 10.10 -5.93 5.99
C ILE A 131 10.97 -7.14 6.37
N LEU A 132 11.81 -7.64 5.48
CA LEU A 132 12.70 -8.78 5.77
C LEU A 132 13.82 -8.43 6.75
N PHE A 133 14.37 -7.22 6.69
CA PHE A 133 15.44 -6.77 7.60
C PHE A 133 14.92 -6.34 8.97
N PHE A 134 13.70 -5.79 9.03
CA PHE A 134 13.03 -5.41 10.26
C PHE A 134 11.73 -6.21 10.40
N PRO A 135 11.82 -7.53 10.70
CA PRO A 135 10.63 -8.33 10.96
C PRO A 135 9.89 -7.67 12.11
N ILE A 136 8.65 -7.26 11.84
CA ILE A 136 7.82 -6.53 12.79
C ILE A 136 7.42 -7.53 13.87
N ARG A 137 8.26 -7.67 14.89
CA ARG A 137 7.99 -8.58 16.02
C ARG A 137 6.70 -8.14 16.70
N GLU A 138 5.61 -8.85 16.42
CA GLU A 138 4.35 -8.87 17.19
C GLU A 138 4.56 -9.18 18.69
N ASN A 139 5.78 -9.57 19.11
CA ASN A 139 6.12 -9.93 20.48
C ASN A 139 5.96 -8.79 21.53
N PHE A 140 5.64 -7.56 21.14
CA PHE A 140 5.26 -6.51 22.10
C PHE A 140 3.77 -6.54 22.50
N VAL A 141 2.93 -7.36 21.84
CA VAL A 141 1.47 -7.31 22.02
C VAL A 141 0.93 -8.24 23.12
N LYS A 142 1.68 -9.26 23.55
CA LYS A 142 1.17 -10.25 24.52
C LYS A 142 1.46 -9.97 26.00
N LYS A 143 2.11 -8.85 26.38
CA LYS A 143 2.54 -8.64 27.77
C LYS A 143 1.57 -7.84 28.66
N ASN A 144 0.40 -7.41 28.18
CA ASN A 144 -0.56 -6.68 29.03
C ASN A 144 -2.01 -7.14 28.79
N VAL A 145 -2.27 -8.44 29.01
CA VAL A 145 -3.59 -8.91 29.48
C VAL A 145 -3.36 -9.54 30.84
#